data_AF-A0A6A2YES6-F1
#
_entry.id   AF-A0A6A2YES6-F1
#
_cell.length_a   1.000
_cell.length_b   1.000
_cell.length_c   1.000
_cell.angle_alpha   90.00
_cell.angle_beta   90.00
_cell.angle_gamma   90.00
#
_symmetry.space_group_name_H-M   'P 1'
#
loop_
_entity.id
_entity.type
_entity.pdbx_description
1 polymer ?
#
loop_
_entity_poly.entity_id
_entity_poly.type
_entity_poly.pdbx_seq_one_letter_code
_entity_poly.pdbx_strand_id
1 'polypeptide(L)'
;MNNSVIHEVIDLWYDWPNGRNFNIIQHQLGNVFHDLEWNNGASFFYTLDSSKTCSSVQLEVGILRPDWLDGATYLGQREADGFVCNVWEKADFITYFEDVVTKRPVLWIFYTRREAHVITFEAGAVLDDSKWQAPIYCFHNTTKTTTHRLLGGALKGSAIL
;
A
#
# COMPACT_ATOMS: atom_id res chain seq x y z
N MET A 1 3.34 -21.29 -16.32
CA MET A 1 3.30 -19.87 -15.92
C MET A 1 4.70 -19.52 -15.45
N ASN A 2 5.37 -18.57 -16.11
CA ASN A 2 6.64 -18.03 -15.61
C ASN A 2 6.30 -17.20 -14.37
N ASN A 3 6.44 -17.78 -13.18
CA ASN A 3 6.27 -17.06 -11.94
C ASN A 3 7.56 -16.27 -11.69
N SER A 4 7.71 -15.13 -12.37
CA SER A 4 8.75 -14.16 -12.02
C SER A 4 8.44 -13.64 -10.62
N VAL A 5 9.29 -13.97 -9.66
CA VAL A 5 9.24 -13.38 -8.31
C VAL A 5 9.68 -11.92 -8.46
N ILE A 6 8.79 -10.99 -8.13
CA ILE A 6 9.09 -9.56 -8.10
C ILE A 6 9.60 -9.25 -6.70
N HIS A 7 10.79 -8.66 -6.62
CA HIS A 7 11.32 -8.09 -5.38
C HIS A 7 11.35 -6.58 -5.51
N GLU A 8 10.97 -5.90 -4.44
CA GLU A 8 10.93 -4.45 -4.39
C GLU A 8 11.20 -3.95 -2.98
N VAL A 9 11.65 -2.70 -2.90
CA VAL A 9 11.77 -1.94 -1.66
C VAL A 9 10.78 -0.79 -1.75
N ILE A 10 10.05 -0.54 -0.66
CA ILE A 10 9.00 0.46 -0.60
C ILE A 10 9.30 1.41 0.55
N ASP A 11 9.42 2.69 0.23
CA ASP A 11 9.30 3.75 1.22
C ASP A 11 7.82 4.13 1.32
N LEU A 12 7.17 3.70 2.40
CA LEU A 12 5.78 3.99 2.67
C LEU A 12 5.65 5.17 3.63
N TRP A 13 4.99 6.24 3.16
CA TRP A 13 4.63 7.40 3.95
C TRP A 13 3.13 7.40 4.22
N TYR A 14 2.75 7.42 5.49
CA TYR A 14 1.36 7.37 5.91
C TYR A 14 1.02 8.56 6.80
N ASP A 15 0.12 9.42 6.34
CA ASP A 15 -0.31 10.64 7.02
C ASP A 15 -1.83 10.70 7.05
N TRP A 16 -2.40 9.97 8.01
CA TRP A 16 -3.84 9.89 8.22
C TRP A 16 -4.50 11.25 8.52
N PRO A 17 -3.96 12.12 9.39
CA PRO A 17 -4.57 13.43 9.66
C PRO A 17 -4.77 14.29 8.41
N ASN A 18 -3.83 14.22 7.46
CA ASN A 18 -3.94 14.91 6.16
C ASN A 18 -4.50 14.02 5.04
N GLY A 19 -4.94 12.81 5.37
CA GLY A 19 -5.66 11.94 4.45
C GLY A 19 -4.85 11.47 3.26
N ARG A 20 -3.57 11.12 3.44
CA ARG A 20 -2.68 10.78 2.33
C ARG A 20 -1.76 9.59 2.66
N ASN A 21 -1.58 8.71 1.68
CA ASN A 21 -0.72 7.53 1.73
C ASN A 21 0.15 7.51 0.47
N PHE A 22 1.44 7.21 0.60
CA PHE A 22 2.36 7.29 -0.52
C PHE A 22 3.39 6.17 -0.47
N ASN A 23 3.28 5.22 -1.41
CA ASN A 23 4.27 4.19 -1.67
C ASN A 23 5.24 4.67 -2.76
N ILE A 24 6.53 4.74 -2.44
CA ILE A 24 7.61 4.94 -3.42
C ILE A 24 8.31 3.58 -3.59
N ILE A 25 8.05 2.95 -4.73
CA ILE A 25 8.35 1.54 -4.98
C ILE A 25 9.54 1.44 -5.92
N GLN A 26 10.64 0.86 -5.43
CA GLN A 26 11.81 0.52 -6.22
C GLN A 26 11.83 -0.98 -6.49
N HIS A 27 11.50 -1.38 -7.71
CA HIS A 27 11.69 -2.77 -8.14
C HIS A 27 13.18 -3.11 -8.28
N GLN A 28 13.55 -4.37 -8.04
CA GLN A 28 14.93 -4.84 -8.23
C GLN A 28 15.46 -4.57 -9.64
N LEU A 29 14.59 -4.70 -10.65
CA LEU A 29 14.86 -4.39 -12.05
C LEU A 29 13.74 -3.47 -12.56
N GLY A 30 14.05 -2.20 -12.80
CA GLY A 30 13.08 -1.25 -13.36
C GLY A 30 13.18 0.15 -12.77
N ASN A 31 12.19 0.97 -13.11
CA ASN A 31 12.10 2.36 -12.68
C ASN A 31 11.42 2.47 -11.31
N VAL A 32 11.62 3.60 -10.63
CA VAL A 32 10.87 3.94 -9.42
C VAL A 32 9.42 4.25 -9.80
N PHE A 33 8.52 3.49 -9.21
CA PHE A 33 7.09 3.64 -9.37
C PHE A 33 6.49 4.32 -8.13
N HIS A 34 5.52 5.19 -8.35
CA HIS A 34 4.90 5.99 -7.31
C HIS A 34 3.41 5.66 -7.26
N ASP A 35 2.94 5.29 -6.08
CA ASP A 35 1.54 5.05 -5.79
C ASP A 35 1.11 6.01 -4.68
N LEU A 36 0.42 7.08 -5.08
CA LEU A 36 -0.04 8.17 -4.23
C LEU A 36 -1.56 8.09 -4.08
N GLU A 37 -2.01 7.93 -2.86
CA GLU A 37 -3.42 7.74 -2.53
C GLU A 37 -3.91 8.82 -1.56
N TRP A 38 -5.13 9.29 -1.81
CA TRP A 38 -5.81 10.27 -0.96
C TRP A 38 -7.07 9.66 -0.36
N ASN A 39 -7.45 10.13 0.83
CA ASN A 39 -8.61 9.64 1.58
C ASN A 39 -9.96 9.93 0.90
N ASN A 40 -9.98 10.80 -0.11
CA ASN A 40 -11.14 11.01 -0.98
C ASN A 40 -11.31 9.89 -2.01
N GLY A 41 -10.44 8.87 -2.00
CA GLY A 41 -10.48 7.70 -2.87
C GLY A 41 -9.71 7.86 -4.18
N ALA A 42 -9.09 9.01 -4.45
CA ALA A 42 -8.24 9.15 -5.63
C ALA A 42 -6.88 8.46 -5.38
N SER A 43 -6.48 7.58 -6.29
CA SER A 43 -5.14 6.99 -6.33
C SER A 43 -4.47 7.28 -7.67
N PHE A 44 -3.19 7.63 -7.63
CA PHE A 44 -2.36 7.98 -8.77
C PHE A 44 -1.13 7.08 -8.83
N PHE A 45 -0.89 6.53 -10.01
CA PHE A 45 0.15 5.55 -10.30
C PHE A 45 1.06 6.11 -11.38
N TYR A 46 2.31 6.47 -11.05
CA TYR A 46 3.16 7.20 -12.00
C TYR A 46 4.66 6.93 -11.87
N THR A 47 5.40 7.25 -12.93
CA THR A 47 6.87 7.32 -12.93
C THR A 47 7.33 8.76 -13.08
N LEU A 48 8.40 9.15 -12.40
CA LEU A 48 8.98 10.51 -12.50
C LEU A 48 10.13 10.62 -13.52
N ASP A 49 10.57 9.50 -14.09
CA ASP A 49 11.61 9.46 -15.12
C ASP A 49 11.13 10.02 -16.48
N SER A 50 11.97 9.92 -17.50
CA SER A 50 11.67 10.44 -18.84
C SER A 50 10.42 9.85 -19.50
N SER A 51 9.96 8.66 -19.07
CA SER A 51 8.74 8.02 -19.58
C SER A 51 7.46 8.75 -19.16
N LYS A 52 7.45 9.41 -17.98
CA LYS A 52 6.33 10.19 -17.44
C LYS A 52 4.99 9.47 -17.59
N THR A 53 4.94 8.20 -17.18
CA THR A 53 3.69 7.44 -17.26
C THR A 53 2.80 7.82 -16.10
N CYS A 54 1.48 7.87 -16.33
CA CYS A 54 0.52 8.00 -15.25
C CYS A 54 -0.79 7.27 -15.57
N SER A 55 -1.36 6.63 -14.57
CA SER A 55 -2.77 6.22 -14.52
C SER A 55 -3.37 6.64 -13.18
N SER A 56 -4.69 6.76 -13.13
CA SER A 56 -5.43 7.13 -11.92
C SER A 56 -6.69 6.29 -11.79
N VAL A 57 -7.09 6.01 -10.56
CA VAL A 57 -8.32 5.27 -10.25
C VAL A 57 -9.03 5.93 -9.08
N GLN A 58 -10.35 5.73 -9.01
CA GLN A 58 -11.18 6.11 -7.88
C GLN A 58 -11.55 4.84 -7.10
N LEU A 59 -11.04 4.69 -5.88
CA LEU A 59 -11.30 3.59 -4.96
C LEU A 59 -12.15 4.09 -3.79
N GLU A 60 -13.36 3.56 -3.63
CA GLU A 60 -14.29 4.00 -2.57
C GLU A 60 -13.75 3.79 -1.14
N VAL A 61 -12.79 2.87 -0.96
CA VAL A 61 -12.20 2.57 0.35
C VAL A 61 -11.21 3.64 0.83
N GLY A 62 -10.58 4.39 -0.10
CA GLY A 62 -9.51 5.34 0.21
C GLY A 62 -8.29 4.67 0.83
N ILE A 63 -7.60 5.41 1.70
CA ILE A 63 -6.41 4.92 2.41
C ILE A 63 -6.79 4.09 3.65
N LEU A 64 -5.88 3.23 4.09
CA LEU A 64 -6.05 2.42 5.30
C LEU A 64 -6.36 3.32 6.50
N ARG A 65 -7.41 3.00 7.26
CA ARG A 65 -7.82 3.79 8.44
C ARG A 65 -7.09 3.33 9.69
N PRO A 66 -6.90 4.17 10.73
CA PRO A 66 -6.25 3.77 11.97
C PRO A 66 -6.95 2.61 12.69
N ASP A 67 -8.26 2.48 12.51
CA ASP A 67 -9.09 1.43 13.10
C ASP A 67 -9.24 0.20 12.19
N TRP A 68 -8.40 0.03 11.16
CA TRP A 68 -8.57 -0.99 10.13
C TRP A 68 -8.61 -2.45 10.66
N LEU A 69 -8.10 -2.70 11.87
CA LEU A 69 -8.20 -4.00 12.55
C LEU A 69 -9.56 -4.26 13.20
N ASP A 70 -10.50 -3.31 13.21
CA ASP A 70 -11.84 -3.52 13.77
C ASP A 70 -12.55 -4.70 13.08
N GLY A 71 -13.01 -5.70 13.84
CA GLY A 71 -13.56 -6.94 13.29
C GLY A 71 -12.55 -7.90 12.66
N ALA A 72 -11.24 -7.75 12.90
CA ALA A 72 -10.24 -8.75 12.56
C ALA A 72 -10.28 -9.94 13.52
N THR A 73 -9.88 -11.12 13.03
CA THR A 73 -9.78 -12.35 13.81
C THR A 73 -8.38 -12.49 14.38
N TYR A 74 -8.26 -12.57 15.70
CA TYR A 74 -6.98 -12.84 16.35
C TYR A 74 -6.60 -14.32 16.24
N LEU A 75 -5.38 -14.61 15.80
CA LEU A 75 -4.88 -15.96 15.53
C LEU A 75 -3.84 -16.45 16.56
N GLY A 76 -3.55 -15.64 17.59
CA GLY A 76 -2.52 -15.94 18.59
C GLY A 76 -1.18 -15.28 18.28
N GLN A 77 -0.14 -15.72 19.00
CA GLN A 77 1.22 -15.19 18.86
C GLN A 77 2.12 -16.10 18.03
N ARG A 78 3.01 -15.52 17.23
CA ARG A 78 3.99 -16.23 16.39
C ARG A 78 5.29 -15.43 16.26
N GLU A 79 6.39 -16.11 16.01
CA GLU A 79 7.67 -15.48 15.68
C GLU A 79 7.70 -15.05 14.20
N ALA A 80 8.15 -13.84 13.92
CA ALA A 80 8.42 -13.33 12.58
C ALA A 80 9.55 -12.28 12.63
N ASP A 81 10.54 -12.39 11.74
CA ASP A 81 11.66 -11.43 11.61
C ASP A 81 12.40 -11.09 12.93
N GLY A 82 12.42 -12.04 13.87
CA GLY A 82 13.03 -11.87 15.19
C GLY A 82 12.12 -11.23 16.25
N PHE A 83 10.82 -11.10 15.98
CA PHE A 83 9.80 -10.56 16.89
C PHE A 83 8.75 -11.60 17.24
N VAL A 84 8.34 -11.62 18.52
CA VAL A 84 7.08 -12.25 18.93
C VAL A 84 5.94 -11.31 18.53
N CYS A 85 5.08 -11.75 17.62
CA CYS A 85 4.02 -10.94 17.04
C CYS A 85 2.62 -11.43 17.44
N ASN A 86 1.71 -10.50 17.71
CA ASN A 86 0.27 -10.73 17.62
C ASN A 86 -0.09 -10.93 16.14
N VAL A 87 -0.87 -11.95 15.82
CA VAL A 87 -1.28 -12.26 14.44
C VAL A 87 -2.78 -12.05 14.27
N TRP A 88 -3.16 -11.30 13.24
CA TRP A 88 -4.53 -10.99 12.89
C TRP A 88 -4.84 -11.37 11.45
N GLU A 89 -6.04 -11.88 11.19
CA GLU A 89 -6.58 -12.05 9.84
C GLU A 89 -7.73 -11.07 9.61
N LYS A 90 -7.77 -10.45 8.43
CA LYS A 90 -8.82 -9.51 8.07
C LYS A 90 -9.30 -9.71 6.64
N ALA A 91 -10.63 -9.82 6.52
CA ALA A 91 -11.39 -9.79 5.25
C ALA A 91 -10.92 -10.80 4.19
N ASP A 92 -10.36 -11.94 4.61
CA ASP A 92 -9.72 -12.94 3.73
C ASP A 92 -8.68 -12.34 2.76
N PHE A 93 -8.16 -11.16 3.11
CA PHE A 93 -7.32 -10.35 2.26
C PHE A 93 -5.90 -10.29 2.80
N ILE A 94 -5.75 -10.16 4.12
CA ILE A 94 -4.45 -9.93 4.75
C ILE A 94 -4.31 -10.65 6.09
N THR A 95 -3.12 -11.20 6.31
CA THR A 95 -2.62 -11.62 7.62
C THR A 95 -1.58 -10.62 8.08
N TYR A 96 -1.75 -10.07 9.27
CA TYR A 96 -0.94 -8.99 9.82
C TYR A 96 -0.24 -9.42 11.10
N PHE A 97 1.05 -9.09 11.17
CA PHE A 97 1.92 -9.36 12.30
C PHE A 97 2.33 -8.04 12.93
N GLU A 98 1.99 -7.90 14.21
CA GLU A 98 2.30 -6.74 15.03
C GLU A 98 3.19 -7.18 16.20
N ASP A 99 4.33 -6.53 16.41
CA ASP A 99 5.16 -6.82 17.58
C ASP A 99 4.36 -6.65 18.88
N VAL A 100 4.37 -7.69 19.72
CA VAL A 100 3.63 -7.71 20.99
C VAL A 100 4.07 -6.56 21.89
N VAL A 101 5.36 -6.20 21.87
CA VAL A 101 5.94 -5.21 22.78
C VAL A 101 5.70 -3.79 22.28
N THR A 102 6.18 -3.45 21.08
CA THR A 102 6.16 -2.07 20.57
C THR A 102 4.90 -1.70 19.81
N LYS A 103 4.05 -2.68 19.47
CA LYS A 103 2.85 -2.50 18.63
C LYS A 103 3.15 -2.03 17.20
N ARG A 104 4.39 -2.14 16.76
CA ARG A 104 4.78 -1.76 15.39
C ARG A 104 4.40 -2.88 14.41
N PRO A 105 4.11 -2.54 13.15
CA PRO A 105 3.96 -3.54 12.09
C PRO A 105 5.28 -4.27 11.86
N VAL A 106 5.22 -5.58 11.65
CA VAL A 106 6.38 -6.43 11.38
C VAL A 106 6.27 -7.08 10.00
N LEU A 107 5.14 -7.70 9.70
CA LEU A 107 4.93 -8.44 8.45
C LEU A 107 3.47 -8.35 8.01
N TRP A 108 3.27 -8.22 6.71
CA TRP A 108 1.96 -8.34 6.06
C TRP A 108 2.03 -9.44 5.02
N ILE A 109 1.10 -10.40 5.09
CA ILE A 109 0.94 -11.46 4.08
C ILE A 109 -0.40 -11.24 3.40
N PHE A 110 -0.36 -10.94 2.11
CA PHE A 110 -1.57 -10.73 1.31
C PHE A 110 -2.10 -12.07 0.79
N TYR A 111 -3.40 -12.14 0.44
CA TYR A 111 -4.04 -13.33 -0.13
C TYR A 111 -3.37 -13.83 -1.43
N THR A 112 -2.63 -12.95 -2.12
CA THR A 112 -1.80 -13.27 -3.29
C THR A 112 -0.51 -13.99 -2.94
N ARG A 113 -0.23 -14.21 -1.64
CA ARG A 113 1.05 -14.68 -1.07
C ARG A 113 2.21 -13.70 -1.25
N ARG A 114 1.93 -12.44 -1.56
CA ARG A 114 2.92 -11.38 -1.43
C ARG A 114 3.20 -11.15 0.06
N GLU A 115 4.47 -11.04 0.42
CA GLU A 115 4.92 -10.76 1.78
C GLU A 115 5.60 -9.39 1.79
N ALA A 116 5.19 -8.51 2.71
CA ALA A 116 5.80 -7.21 2.92
C ALA A 116 6.39 -7.17 4.33
N HIS A 117 7.73 -7.26 4.39
CA HIS A 117 8.50 -7.23 5.63
C HIS A 117 8.88 -5.79 5.98
N VAL A 118 8.66 -5.39 7.23
CA VAL A 118 9.01 -4.05 7.71
C VAL A 118 10.48 -4.03 8.14
N ILE A 119 11.31 -3.37 7.34
CA ILE A 119 12.76 -3.24 7.61
C ILE A 119 13.04 -2.10 8.60
N THR A 120 12.41 -0.94 8.38
CA THR A 120 12.52 0.26 9.22
C THR A 120 11.14 0.84 9.51
N PHE A 121 10.94 1.33 10.73
CA PHE A 121 9.68 1.94 11.16
C PHE A 121 9.94 3.16 12.03
N GLU A 122 9.48 4.33 11.58
CA GLU A 122 9.68 5.61 12.25
C GLU A 122 8.35 6.34 12.43
N ALA A 123 7.73 6.15 13.59
CA ALA A 123 6.50 6.87 13.94
C ALA A 123 6.78 8.38 14.05
N GLY A 124 5.97 9.18 13.37
CA GLY A 124 6.10 10.64 13.37
C GLY A 124 7.08 11.22 12.34
N ALA A 125 7.69 10.38 11.49
CA ALA A 125 8.42 10.86 10.32
C ALA A 125 7.48 11.63 9.38
N VAL A 126 7.96 12.75 8.82
CA VAL A 126 7.16 13.64 7.96
C VAL A 126 7.82 13.77 6.60
N LEU A 127 7.03 13.59 5.54
CA LEU A 127 7.43 13.86 4.17
C LEU A 127 7.09 15.31 3.81
N ASP A 128 8.01 16.00 3.14
CA ASP A 128 7.80 17.37 2.67
C ASP A 128 6.50 17.51 1.85
N ASP A 129 5.72 18.54 2.15
CA ASP A 129 4.37 18.73 1.61
C ASP A 129 4.32 18.77 0.08
N SER A 130 5.38 19.26 -0.57
CA SER A 130 5.46 19.32 -2.03
C SER A 130 5.49 17.94 -2.69
N LYS A 131 5.96 16.91 -1.99
CA LYS A 131 6.08 15.54 -2.51
C LYS A 131 4.74 14.80 -2.55
N TRP A 132 3.72 15.29 -1.86
CA TRP A 132 2.38 14.68 -1.84
C TRP A 132 1.52 15.07 -3.05
N GLN A 133 2.07 15.81 -4.02
CA GLN A 133 1.34 16.25 -5.20
C GLN A 133 1.52 15.26 -6.36
N ALA A 134 0.41 14.81 -6.94
CA ALA A 134 0.45 14.06 -8.19
C ALA A 134 1.00 14.95 -9.32
N PRO A 135 1.83 14.42 -10.24
CA PRO A 135 2.37 15.20 -11.35
C PRO A 135 1.28 15.73 -12.29
N ILE A 136 1.51 16.89 -12.90
CA ILE A 136 0.52 17.54 -13.77
C ILE A 136 0.05 16.67 -14.94
N TYR A 137 0.93 15.82 -15.48
CA TYR A 137 0.58 14.94 -16.61
C TYR A 137 -0.42 13.82 -16.23
N CYS A 138 -0.63 13.56 -14.94
CA CYS A 138 -1.70 12.67 -14.48
C CYS A 138 -3.11 13.21 -14.77
N PHE A 139 -3.26 14.52 -14.95
CA PHE A 139 -4.56 15.15 -15.16
C PHE A 139 -4.91 15.36 -16.64
N HIS A 140 -3.94 15.18 -17.55
CA HIS A 140 -4.10 15.49 -18.97
C HIS A 140 -4.84 14.39 -19.79
N ASN A 141 -5.08 13.19 -19.24
CA ASN A 141 -5.65 12.03 -19.96
C ASN A 141 -7.01 11.54 -19.41
N THR A 142 -7.89 12.44 -19.00
CA THR A 142 -9.17 12.16 -18.30
C THR A 142 -10.28 11.49 -19.14
N THR A 143 -9.98 10.82 -20.26
CA THR A 143 -11.03 10.26 -21.14
C THR A 143 -11.53 8.86 -20.81
N LYS A 144 -10.99 8.14 -19.81
CA LYS A 144 -11.58 6.88 -19.34
C LYS A 144 -11.43 6.68 -17.83
N THR A 145 -12.27 7.35 -17.04
CA THR A 145 -12.53 6.95 -15.66
C THR A 145 -13.31 5.63 -15.69
N THR A 146 -12.63 4.50 -15.60
CA THR A 146 -13.31 3.22 -15.34
C THR A 146 -13.66 3.17 -13.87
N THR A 147 -14.90 3.51 -13.53
CA THR A 147 -15.45 3.31 -12.19
C THR A 147 -15.53 1.81 -11.92
N HIS A 148 -14.50 1.24 -11.28
CA HIS A 148 -14.57 -0.12 -10.79
C HIS A 148 -15.41 -0.13 -9.51
N ARG A 149 -16.71 -0.41 -9.64
CA ARG A 149 -17.52 -0.84 -8.49
C ARG A 149 -16.95 -2.15 -7.97
N LEU A 150 -16.50 -2.15 -6.72
CA LEU A 150 -16.17 -3.37 -5.97
C LEU A 150 -17.45 -4.17 -5.72
N LEU A 151 -17.89 -4.93 -6.73
CA LEU A 151 -18.89 -5.98 -6.55
C LEU A 151 -18.20 -7.21 -5.98
N GLY A 152 -18.07 -7.24 -4.65
CA GLY A 152 -17.50 -8.36 -3.90
C GLY A 152 -15.98 -8.37 -3.92
N GLY A 153 -15.39 -8.57 -2.73
CA GLY A 153 -13.95 -8.56 -2.44
C GLY A 153 -13.02 -9.01 -3.55
N ALA A 154 -11.89 -8.30 -3.63
CA ALA A 154 -10.78 -8.39 -4.57
C ALA A 154 -10.94 -7.56 -5.86
N LEU A 155 -10.15 -6.48 -5.93
CA LEU A 155 -9.71 -5.89 -7.20
C LEU A 155 -9.00 -6.99 -8.01
N LYS A 156 -9.74 -7.61 -8.93
CA LYS A 156 -9.15 -8.29 -10.08
C LYS A 156 -8.68 -7.22 -11.06
N GLY A 157 -7.50 -6.67 -10.82
CA GLY A 157 -6.87 -5.69 -11.69
C GLY A 157 -5.66 -5.09 -10.99
N SER A 158 -4.47 -5.53 -11.42
CA SER A 158 -3.15 -5.11 -10.95
C SER A 158 -2.94 -5.19 -9.44
N ALA A 159 -2.29 -6.28 -9.04
CA ALA A 159 -1.44 -6.26 -7.87
C ALA A 159 -0.39 -5.15 -8.06
N ILE A 160 -0.64 -4.00 -7.43
CA ILE A 160 0.38 -3.03 -7.05
C ILE A 160 -0.02 -2.55 -5.66
N LEU A 161 0.47 -3.26 -4.67
CA LEU A 161 1.17 -2.67 -3.54
C LEU A 161 2.57 -3.24 -3.60
#